data_AF-A0A2T4WU70-F1
#
_entry.id   AF-A0A2T4WU70-F1
#
_cell.length_a   1.000
_cell.length_b   1.000
_cell.length_c   1.000
_cell.angle_alpha   90.00
_cell.angle_beta   90.00
_cell.angle_gamma   90.00
#
_symmetry.space_group_name_H-M   'P 1'
#
loop_
_entity.id
_entity.type
_entity.pdbx_description
1 polymer ?
#
loop_
_entity_poly.entity_id
_entity_poly.type
_entity_poly.pdbx_seq_one_letter_code
_entity_poly.pdbx_strand_id
1 'polypeptide(L)'
;LGTGGTRGSSKSVTKFYPRSYNMGIHRNVHEQIGGMNDLRHGQDMDLSARIYEAGFSVGLIEDAYVFHKRRTDLKKFFRQIFNWGVARINLGKAHPELLKPIHLAPAVLIAASLLTVVLALFLPQATILVYGLMLAALAIALTATIQSYLRYREIRPALLSPVTLFLQVIAYGLGTLSGLLQTTAGKPEAKGFTKKYYQ
;
A
#
# COMPACT_ATOMS: atom_id res chain seq x y z
N LEU A 1 -0.57 9.87 11.90
CA LEU A 1 -0.24 8.49 11.46
C LEU A 1 -0.90 8.23 10.10
N GLY A 2 -0.39 7.28 9.30
CA GLY A 2 -0.98 6.92 7.99
C GLY A 2 -0.26 7.48 6.77
N THR A 3 -0.55 6.89 5.60
CA THR A 3 0.19 7.12 4.33
C THR A 3 0.07 8.55 3.79
N GLY A 4 -1.03 9.25 4.09
CA GLY A 4 -1.24 10.64 3.69
C GLY A 4 -0.32 11.63 4.41
N GLY A 5 0.07 11.33 5.66
CA GLY A 5 0.99 12.17 6.43
C GLY A 5 2.47 11.83 6.24
N THR A 6 2.79 10.56 5.94
CA THR A 6 4.19 10.11 5.80
C THR A 6 4.76 10.25 4.39
N ARG A 7 3.92 10.29 3.35
CA ARG A 7 4.36 10.45 1.94
C ARG A 7 4.27 11.87 1.39
N GLY A 8 3.59 12.77 2.11
CA GLY A 8 3.36 14.16 1.68
C GLY A 8 4.33 15.18 2.26
N SER A 9 5.35 14.76 3.01
CA SER A 9 6.38 15.70 3.47
C SER A 9 7.39 15.96 2.33
N SER A 10 7.67 17.24 2.05
CA SER A 10 8.64 17.71 1.05
C SER A 10 10.09 17.27 1.33
N LYS A 11 10.32 16.50 2.40
CA LYS A 11 11.62 15.99 2.84
C LYS A 11 11.74 14.47 2.63
N SER A 12 11.30 13.96 1.49
CA SER A 12 11.55 12.56 1.12
C SER A 12 13.01 12.40 0.67
N VAL A 13 13.84 11.77 1.52
CA VAL A 13 15.22 11.33 1.20
C VAL A 13 15.23 10.20 0.14
N THR A 14 14.05 9.68 -0.23
CA THR A 14 13.90 8.59 -1.20
C THR A 14 13.64 9.06 -2.62
N LYS A 15 14.21 8.30 -3.58
CA LYS A 15 14.00 8.43 -5.03
C LYS A 15 12.51 8.60 -5.36
N PHE A 16 12.18 9.63 -6.13
CA PHE A 16 10.80 9.98 -6.47
C PHE A 16 10.26 9.08 -7.59
N TYR A 17 9.14 8.40 -7.36
CA TYR A 17 8.48 7.58 -8.39
C TYR A 17 7.17 8.25 -8.80
N PRO A 18 7.10 8.86 -10.00
CA PRO A 18 5.95 9.62 -10.45
C PRO A 18 4.73 8.72 -10.60
N ARG A 19 3.56 9.35 -10.51
CA ARG A 19 2.27 8.68 -10.63
C ARG A 19 1.58 9.19 -11.88
N SER A 20 0.92 8.28 -12.60
CA SER A 20 0.36 8.57 -13.92
C SER A 20 -0.75 9.63 -13.96
N TYR A 21 -1.31 10.03 -12.81
CA TYR A 21 -2.36 11.05 -12.76
C TYR A 21 -1.85 12.48 -12.99
N ASN A 22 -0.54 12.72 -12.93
CA ASN A 22 0.07 14.03 -13.18
C ASN A 22 1.55 13.88 -13.57
N MET A 23 1.78 13.38 -14.78
CA MET A 23 3.12 13.03 -15.27
C MET A 23 3.29 13.48 -16.72
N GLY A 24 4.41 14.14 -17.00
CA GLY A 24 4.90 14.41 -18.36
C GLY A 24 6.09 13.51 -18.68
N ILE A 25 6.22 13.10 -19.95
CA ILE A 25 7.31 12.25 -20.42
C ILE A 25 7.92 12.89 -21.67
N HIS A 26 9.23 13.05 -21.68
CA HIS A 26 9.94 13.53 -22.87
C HIS A 26 9.86 12.49 -23.99
N ARG A 27 9.67 12.94 -25.24
CA ARG A 27 9.53 12.04 -26.40
C ARG A 27 10.64 10.98 -26.48
N ASN A 28 11.90 11.39 -26.33
CA ASN A 28 13.05 10.48 -26.39
C ASN A 28 12.99 9.37 -25.34
N VAL A 29 12.41 9.63 -24.15
CA VAL A 29 12.23 8.60 -23.13
C VAL A 29 11.25 7.55 -23.64
N HIS A 30 10.10 7.98 -24.16
CA HIS A 30 9.09 7.08 -24.71
C HIS A 30 9.60 6.29 -25.91
N GLU A 31 10.37 6.91 -26.81
CA GLU A 31 10.96 6.21 -27.96
C GLU A 31 11.97 5.13 -27.52
N GLN A 32 12.68 5.33 -26.41
CA GLN A 32 13.67 4.37 -25.93
C GLN A 32 13.07 3.23 -25.10
N ILE A 33 12.09 3.51 -24.22
CA ILE A 33 11.57 2.50 -23.27
C ILE A 33 10.13 2.06 -23.57
N GLY A 34 9.45 2.73 -24.50
CA GLY A 34 8.03 2.50 -24.81
C GLY A 34 7.05 3.08 -23.78
N GLY A 35 5.81 2.61 -23.83
CA GLY A 35 4.70 3.05 -22.98
C GLY A 35 4.53 2.22 -21.70
N MET A 36 3.34 2.35 -21.08
CA MET A 36 2.93 1.50 -19.96
C MET A 36 2.67 0.06 -20.43
N ASN A 37 3.01 -0.92 -19.59
CA ASN A 37 2.76 -2.32 -19.86
C ASN A 37 1.32 -2.74 -19.48
N ASP A 38 0.99 -4.01 -19.73
CA ASP A 38 -0.35 -4.57 -19.47
C ASP A 38 -0.64 -4.86 -17.98
N LEU A 39 0.27 -4.54 -17.06
CA LEU A 39 0.05 -4.76 -15.63
C LEU A 39 -1.19 -4.01 -15.20
N ARG A 40 -2.20 -4.66 -14.62
CA ARG A 40 -3.43 -3.91 -14.28
C ARG A 40 -3.23 -2.87 -13.16
N HIS A 41 -2.28 -3.11 -12.26
CA HIS A 41 -1.95 -2.22 -11.16
C HIS A 41 -0.42 -2.15 -11.04
N GLY A 42 0.13 -0.94 -10.93
CA GLY A 42 1.57 -0.73 -10.82
C GLY A 42 2.28 -0.35 -12.12
N GLN A 43 1.56 -0.15 -13.23
CA GLN A 43 2.13 0.32 -14.52
C GLN A 43 2.96 1.60 -14.36
N ASP A 44 2.51 2.49 -13.48
CA ASP A 44 3.18 3.74 -13.17
C ASP A 44 4.54 3.50 -12.48
N MET A 45 4.60 2.54 -11.57
CA MET A 45 5.85 2.17 -10.90
C MET A 45 6.80 1.39 -11.81
N ASP A 46 6.28 0.50 -12.64
CA ASP A 46 7.04 -0.21 -13.67
C ASP A 46 7.67 0.76 -14.67
N LEU A 47 6.86 1.66 -15.25
CA LEU A 47 7.36 2.67 -16.18
C LEU A 47 8.42 3.55 -15.52
N SER A 48 8.19 3.97 -14.28
CA SER A 48 9.17 4.76 -13.52
C SER A 48 10.48 4.00 -13.26
N ALA A 49 10.42 2.69 -12.99
CA ALA A 49 11.60 1.86 -12.84
C ALA A 49 12.38 1.78 -14.15
N ARG A 50 11.70 1.49 -15.27
CA ARG A 50 12.32 1.47 -16.61
C ARG A 50 12.95 2.81 -17.02
N ILE A 51 12.34 3.94 -16.66
CA ILE A 51 12.94 5.27 -16.87
C ILE A 51 14.29 5.36 -16.16
N TYR A 52 14.34 4.92 -14.89
CA TYR A 52 15.58 4.95 -14.11
C TYR A 52 16.63 3.93 -14.57
N GLU A 53 16.21 2.73 -14.96
CA GLU A 53 17.10 1.68 -15.50
C GLU A 53 17.73 2.12 -16.82
N ALA A 54 17.00 2.88 -17.65
CA ALA A 54 17.52 3.49 -18.87
C ALA A 54 18.44 4.72 -18.63
N GLY A 55 18.72 5.06 -17.37
CA GLY A 55 19.64 6.15 -17.00
C GLY A 55 19.04 7.55 -17.06
N PHE A 56 17.72 7.68 -17.26
CA PHE A 56 17.07 8.98 -17.24
C PHE A 56 16.86 9.50 -15.82
N SER A 57 16.75 10.83 -15.72
CA SER A 57 16.39 11.52 -14.48
C SER A 57 14.88 11.77 -14.40
N VAL A 58 14.39 11.88 -13.16
CA VAL A 58 13.00 12.23 -12.89
C VAL A 58 12.98 13.39 -11.90
N GLY A 59 12.18 14.41 -12.21
CA GLY A 59 11.95 15.57 -11.35
C GLY A 59 10.50 15.65 -10.88
N LEU A 60 10.28 16.30 -9.74
CA LEU A 60 8.97 16.75 -9.27
C LEU A 60 8.88 18.27 -9.48
N ILE A 61 7.83 18.73 -10.15
CA ILE A 61 7.49 20.15 -10.25
C ILE A 61 6.38 20.42 -9.23
N GLU A 62 6.73 20.96 -8.06
CA GLU A 62 5.79 21.09 -6.93
C GLU A 62 4.59 22.00 -7.26
N ASP A 63 4.82 23.06 -8.04
CA ASP A 63 3.78 24.04 -8.41
C ASP A 63 2.81 23.54 -9.48
N ALA A 64 3.13 22.46 -10.19
CA ALA A 64 2.30 21.89 -11.24
C ALA A 64 1.29 20.87 -10.68
N TYR A 65 0.44 21.28 -9.73
CA TYR A 65 -0.52 20.37 -9.09
C TYR A 65 -1.82 20.21 -9.89
N VAL A 66 -2.46 19.05 -9.71
CA VAL A 66 -3.80 18.76 -10.25
C VAL A 66 -4.75 18.35 -9.12
N PHE A 67 -6.03 18.69 -9.27
CA PHE A 67 -7.05 18.26 -8.33
C PHE A 67 -7.50 16.83 -8.62
N HIS A 68 -7.42 15.97 -7.61
CA HIS A 68 -7.87 14.59 -7.72
C HIS A 68 -8.98 14.29 -6.71
N LYS A 69 -10.14 13.84 -7.20
CA LYS A 69 -11.25 13.43 -6.34
C LYS A 69 -10.93 12.08 -5.69
N ARG A 70 -10.89 12.06 -4.36
CA ARG A 70 -10.75 10.82 -3.59
C ARG A 70 -12.05 10.02 -3.59
N ARG A 71 -11.94 8.70 -3.67
CA ARG A 71 -13.09 7.78 -3.51
C ARG A 71 -13.46 7.73 -2.03
N THR A 72 -14.76 7.72 -1.72
CA THR A 72 -15.30 7.81 -0.36
C THR A 72 -15.88 6.50 0.18
N ASP A 73 -15.76 5.41 -0.57
CA ASP A 73 -16.35 4.12 -0.21
C ASP A 73 -15.33 3.14 0.36
N LEU A 74 -15.62 2.59 1.55
CA LEU A 74 -14.71 1.70 2.28
C LEU A 74 -14.49 0.35 1.56
N LYS A 75 -15.48 -0.17 0.83
CA LYS A 75 -15.36 -1.43 0.11
C LYS A 75 -14.47 -1.27 -1.13
N LYS A 76 -14.62 -0.17 -1.86
CA LYS A 76 -13.73 0.20 -2.98
C LYS A 76 -12.31 0.48 -2.47
N PHE A 77 -12.20 1.14 -1.31
CA PHE A 77 -10.92 1.35 -0.66
C PHE A 77 -10.24 0.02 -0.30
N PHE A 78 -10.94 -0.92 0.33
CA PHE A 78 -10.39 -2.24 0.64
C PHE A 78 -9.86 -2.95 -0.61
N ARG A 79 -10.69 -3.06 -1.67
CA ARG A 79 -10.29 -3.72 -2.92
C ARG A 79 -9.08 -3.04 -3.55
N GLN A 80 -9.01 -1.71 -3.48
CA GLN A 80 -7.87 -0.95 -3.99
C GLN A 80 -6.59 -1.26 -3.23
N ILE A 81 -6.62 -1.20 -1.90
CA ILE A 81 -5.44 -1.44 -1.07
C ILE A 81 -5.00 -2.91 -1.17
N PHE A 82 -5.94 -3.85 -1.25
CA PHE A 82 -5.64 -5.26 -1.51
C PHE A 82 -4.90 -5.45 -2.82
N ASN A 83 -5.40 -4.85 -3.91
CA ASN A 83 -4.73 -4.92 -5.20
C ASN A 83 -3.35 -4.27 -5.19
N TRP A 84 -3.13 -3.23 -4.38
CA TRP A 84 -1.79 -2.67 -4.18
C TRP A 84 -0.84 -3.65 -3.49
N GLY A 85 -1.33 -4.44 -2.53
CA GLY A 85 -0.57 -5.52 -1.89
C GLY A 85 -0.16 -6.60 -2.88
N VAL A 86 -1.08 -7.03 -3.77
CA VAL A 86 -0.80 -7.99 -4.85
C VAL A 86 0.18 -7.41 -5.87
N ALA A 87 -0.08 -6.19 -6.35
CA ALA A 87 0.77 -5.51 -7.33
C ALA A 87 2.20 -5.34 -6.83
N ARG A 88 2.40 -5.16 -5.52
CA ARG A 88 3.73 -5.06 -4.93
C ARG A 88 4.56 -6.34 -5.14
N ILE A 89 3.93 -7.51 -5.08
CA ILE A 89 4.60 -8.78 -5.33
C ILE A 89 4.95 -8.92 -6.82
N ASN A 90 4.02 -8.60 -7.72
CA ASN A 90 4.30 -8.64 -9.17
C ASN A 90 5.44 -7.67 -9.54
N LEU A 91 5.39 -6.44 -9.03
CA LEU A 91 6.45 -5.45 -9.24
C LEU A 91 7.78 -5.91 -8.67
N GLY A 92 7.80 -6.55 -7.49
CA GLY A 92 9.03 -7.10 -6.92
C GLY A 92 9.64 -8.25 -7.73
N LYS A 93 8.82 -9.00 -8.48
CA LYS A 93 9.31 -10.02 -9.42
C LYS A 93 9.93 -9.41 -10.67
N ALA A 94 9.32 -8.34 -11.20
CA ALA A 94 9.82 -7.64 -12.38
C ALA A 94 11.05 -6.77 -12.08
N HIS A 95 11.01 -6.08 -10.94
CA HIS A 95 11.98 -5.08 -10.48
C HIS A 95 12.28 -5.31 -8.98
N PRO A 96 13.24 -6.20 -8.65
CA PRO A 96 13.54 -6.58 -7.26
C PRO A 96 13.84 -5.41 -6.32
N GLU A 97 14.43 -4.32 -6.83
CA GLU A 97 14.76 -3.11 -6.09
C GLU A 97 13.54 -2.31 -5.60
N LEU A 98 12.36 -2.53 -6.21
CA LEU A 98 11.10 -1.93 -5.78
C LEU A 98 10.49 -2.64 -4.56
N LEU A 99 10.91 -3.87 -4.26
CA LEU A 99 10.41 -4.64 -3.12
C LEU A 99 11.34 -4.55 -1.91
N LYS A 100 11.12 -3.53 -1.09
CA LYS A 100 11.79 -3.39 0.21
C LYS A 100 11.17 -4.30 1.28
N PRO A 101 11.93 -4.82 2.26
CA PRO A 101 11.40 -5.65 3.35
C PRO A 101 10.24 -5.02 4.12
N ILE A 102 10.26 -3.70 4.30
CA ILE A 102 9.18 -2.95 4.96
C ILE A 102 7.82 -3.09 4.24
N HIS A 103 7.82 -3.37 2.93
CA HIS A 103 6.59 -3.65 2.20
C HIS A 103 5.94 -4.98 2.59
N LEU A 104 6.68 -5.90 3.22
CA LEU A 104 6.13 -7.16 3.74
C LEU A 104 5.61 -7.03 5.17
N ALA A 105 5.93 -5.95 5.88
CA ALA A 105 5.57 -5.77 7.29
C ALA A 105 4.05 -5.94 7.57
N PRO A 106 3.11 -5.40 6.74
CA PRO A 106 1.69 -5.64 6.97
C PRO A 106 1.30 -7.12 6.82
N ALA A 107 1.89 -7.84 5.88
CA ALA A 107 1.64 -9.28 5.69
C ALA A 107 2.15 -10.09 6.87
N VAL A 108 3.36 -9.79 7.33
CA VAL A 108 3.97 -10.42 8.52
C VAL A 108 3.12 -10.14 9.76
N LEU A 109 2.67 -8.90 9.96
CA LEU A 109 1.82 -8.54 11.11
C LEU A 109 0.51 -9.35 11.12
N ILE A 110 -0.15 -9.48 9.97
CA ILE A 110 -1.40 -10.26 9.86
C ILE A 110 -1.14 -11.75 10.11
N ALA A 111 -0.11 -12.32 9.50
CA ALA A 111 0.24 -13.73 9.69
C ALA A 111 0.64 -14.04 11.14
N ALA A 112 1.47 -13.18 11.75
CA ALA A 112 1.88 -13.31 13.14
C ALA A 112 0.68 -13.18 14.10
N SER A 113 -0.20 -12.19 13.87
CA SER A 113 -1.40 -12.01 14.70
C SER A 113 -2.33 -13.23 14.64
N LEU A 114 -2.54 -13.79 13.44
CA LEU A 114 -3.34 -14.99 13.27
C LEU A 114 -2.69 -16.20 13.97
N LEU A 115 -1.37 -16.37 13.79
CA LEU A 115 -0.61 -17.43 14.47
C LEU A 115 -0.71 -17.31 15.99
N THR A 116 -0.59 -16.11 16.55
CA THR A 116 -0.75 -15.86 17.98
C THR A 116 -2.13 -16.28 18.49
N VAL A 117 -3.20 -15.94 17.76
CA VAL A 117 -4.56 -16.34 18.13
C VAL A 117 -4.73 -17.86 18.08
N VAL A 118 -4.22 -18.52 17.03
CA VAL A 118 -4.27 -19.99 16.90
C VAL A 118 -3.49 -20.66 18.02
N LEU A 119 -2.29 -20.18 18.34
CA LEU A 119 -1.48 -20.73 19.44
C LEU A 119 -2.17 -20.59 20.80
N ALA A 120 -2.88 -19.49 21.06
CA ALA A 120 -3.62 -19.29 22.30
C ALA A 120 -4.75 -20.31 22.51
N LEU A 121 -5.25 -20.96 21.45
CA LEU A 121 -6.23 -22.05 21.56
C LEU A 121 -5.62 -23.34 22.14
N PHE A 122 -4.31 -23.55 21.97
CA PHE A 122 -3.62 -24.77 22.40
C PHE A 122 -2.67 -24.54 23.59
N LEU A 123 -2.20 -23.30 23.76
CA LEU A 123 -1.23 -22.88 24.78
C LEU A 123 -1.85 -21.73 25.58
N PRO A 124 -2.47 -21.99 26.75
CA PRO A 124 -3.12 -20.95 27.55
C PRO A 124 -2.21 -19.76 27.89
N GLN A 125 -0.90 -19.99 28.03
CA GLN A 125 0.10 -18.95 28.27
C GLN A 125 0.19 -17.96 27.11
N ALA A 126 -0.08 -18.37 25.87
CA ALA A 126 -0.07 -17.48 24.70
C ALA A 126 -1.23 -16.47 24.69
N THR A 127 -2.25 -16.64 25.55
CA THR A 127 -3.33 -15.66 25.73
C THR A 127 -2.81 -14.27 26.11
N ILE A 128 -1.69 -14.18 26.85
CA ILE A 128 -1.08 -12.90 27.20
C ILE A 128 -0.63 -12.11 25.96
N LEU A 129 -0.18 -12.81 24.91
CA LEU A 129 0.23 -12.20 23.65
C LEU A 129 -1.00 -11.66 22.90
N VAL A 130 -2.14 -12.35 22.97
CA VAL A 130 -3.41 -11.86 22.40
C VAL A 130 -3.84 -10.57 23.09
N TYR A 131 -3.79 -10.51 24.43
CA TYR A 131 -4.07 -9.27 25.16
C TYR A 131 -3.09 -8.15 24.80
N GLY A 132 -1.80 -8.47 24.65
CA GLY A 132 -0.80 -7.52 24.17
C GLY A 132 -1.14 -6.94 22.79
N LEU A 133 -1.55 -7.78 21.83
CA LEU A 133 -1.98 -7.35 20.51
C LEU A 133 -3.24 -6.46 20.58
N MET A 134 -4.21 -6.82 21.43
CA MET A 134 -5.43 -6.02 21.63
C MET A 134 -5.11 -4.64 22.22
N LEU A 135 -4.23 -4.59 23.23
CA LEU A 135 -3.78 -3.33 23.84
C LEU A 135 -3.02 -2.45 22.84
N ALA A 136 -2.13 -3.04 22.03
CA ALA A 136 -1.41 -2.32 20.99
C ALA A 136 -2.37 -1.76 19.92
N ALA A 137 -3.34 -2.56 19.47
CA ALA A 137 -4.37 -2.11 18.54
C ALA A 137 -5.21 -0.96 19.15
N LEU A 138 -5.62 -1.08 20.40
CA LEU A 138 -6.37 -0.03 21.10
C LEU A 138 -5.55 1.27 21.20
N ALA A 139 -4.27 1.18 21.57
CA ALA A 139 -3.39 2.35 21.65
C ALA A 139 -3.22 3.05 20.29
N ILE A 140 -3.06 2.29 19.20
CA ILE A 140 -3.02 2.83 17.84
C ILE A 140 -4.35 3.51 17.48
N ALA A 141 -5.48 2.88 17.83
CA ALA A 141 -6.81 3.41 17.52
C ALA A 141 -7.09 4.74 18.24
N LEU A 142 -6.76 4.81 19.53
CA LEU A 142 -6.88 6.04 20.33
C LEU A 142 -5.97 7.13 19.79
N THR A 143 -4.72 6.81 19.49
CA THR A 143 -3.76 7.77 18.94
C THR A 143 -4.24 8.33 17.60
N ALA A 144 -4.73 7.47 16.70
CA ALA A 144 -5.27 7.90 15.42
C ALA A 144 -6.49 8.82 15.58
N THR A 145 -7.40 8.45 16.48
CA THR A 145 -8.62 9.21 16.78
C THR A 145 -8.28 10.60 17.32
N ILE A 146 -7.39 10.67 18.32
CA ILE A 146 -6.95 11.94 18.93
C ILE A 146 -6.25 12.81 17.89
N GLN A 147 -5.29 12.26 17.12
CA GLN A 147 -4.58 13.02 16.09
C GLN A 147 -5.53 13.57 15.01
N SER A 148 -6.49 12.74 14.57
CA SER A 148 -7.48 13.13 13.57
C SER A 148 -8.42 14.22 14.11
N TYR A 149 -8.89 14.07 15.35
CA TYR A 149 -9.72 15.09 16.01
C TYR A 149 -8.97 16.42 16.19
N LEU A 150 -7.73 16.39 16.67
CA LEU A 150 -6.92 17.61 16.86
C LEU A 150 -6.65 18.33 15.53
N ARG A 151 -6.51 17.58 14.43
CA ARG A 151 -6.22 18.14 13.10
C ARG A 151 -7.45 18.74 12.43
N TYR A 152 -8.57 18.02 12.43
CA TYR A 152 -9.76 18.39 11.66
C TYR A 152 -10.84 19.06 12.51
N ARG A 153 -10.77 18.92 13.84
CA ARG A 153 -11.77 19.42 14.80
C ARG A 153 -13.18 18.86 14.56
N GLU A 154 -13.26 17.69 13.94
CA GLU A 154 -14.51 17.00 13.61
C GLU A 154 -14.52 15.55 14.14
N ILE A 155 -15.67 15.11 14.65
CA ILE A 155 -15.82 13.75 15.24
C ILE A 155 -15.83 12.67 14.15
N ARG A 156 -16.49 12.91 13.01
CA ARG A 156 -16.64 11.91 11.96
C ARG A 156 -15.29 11.44 11.38
N PRO A 157 -14.35 12.32 10.99
CA PRO A 157 -13.00 11.90 10.58
C PRO A 157 -12.20 11.27 11.73
N ALA A 158 -12.43 11.69 12.97
CA ALA A 158 -11.77 11.11 14.14
C ALA A 158 -12.11 9.62 14.28
N LEU A 159 -13.40 9.27 14.24
CA LEU A 159 -13.87 7.89 14.36
C LEU A 159 -13.57 7.03 13.12
N LEU A 160 -13.55 7.62 11.92
CA LEU A 160 -13.22 6.88 10.69
C LEU A 160 -11.72 6.61 10.52
N SER A 161 -10.86 7.38 11.18
CA SER A 161 -9.40 7.23 11.05
C SER A 161 -8.85 5.88 11.53
N PRO A 162 -9.18 5.35 12.74
CA PRO A 162 -8.72 4.01 13.12
C PRO A 162 -9.27 2.93 12.20
N VAL A 163 -10.55 3.03 11.79
CA VAL A 163 -11.19 2.07 10.87
C VAL A 163 -10.43 2.01 9.55
N THR A 164 -10.15 3.15 8.94
CA THR A 164 -9.44 3.21 7.66
C THR A 164 -7.99 2.77 7.77
N LEU A 165 -7.30 3.05 8.88
CA LEU A 165 -5.93 2.58 9.13
C LEU A 165 -5.87 1.05 9.24
N PHE A 166 -6.72 0.43 10.06
CA PHE A 166 -6.74 -1.03 10.19
C PHE A 166 -7.16 -1.68 8.89
N LEU A 167 -8.18 -1.15 8.22
CA LEU A 167 -8.60 -1.64 6.92
C LEU A 167 -7.47 -1.56 5.89
N GLN A 168 -6.67 -0.49 5.89
CA GLN A 168 -5.50 -0.38 5.01
C GLN A 168 -4.44 -1.46 5.31
N VAL A 169 -4.11 -1.67 6.58
CA VAL A 169 -3.12 -2.69 7.00
C VAL A 169 -3.60 -4.09 6.65
N ILE A 170 -4.84 -4.43 6.99
CA ILE A 170 -5.46 -5.73 6.73
C ILE A 170 -5.55 -5.98 5.22
N ALA A 171 -6.14 -5.04 4.46
CA ALA A 171 -6.30 -5.20 3.02
C ALA A 171 -4.96 -5.39 2.32
N TYR A 172 -3.97 -4.55 2.65
CA TYR A 172 -2.66 -4.61 2.03
C TYR A 172 -1.95 -5.92 2.40
N GLY A 173 -1.94 -6.29 3.68
CA GLY A 173 -1.30 -7.51 4.17
C GLY A 173 -1.90 -8.76 3.53
N LEU A 174 -3.23 -8.86 3.48
CA LEU A 174 -3.93 -9.97 2.80
C LEU A 174 -3.63 -10.01 1.29
N GLY A 175 -3.57 -8.84 0.64
CA GLY A 175 -3.20 -8.73 -0.77
C GLY A 175 -1.78 -9.23 -1.03
N THR A 176 -0.83 -8.84 -0.20
CA THR A 176 0.56 -9.29 -0.28
C THR A 176 0.70 -10.78 0.00
N LEU A 177 0.03 -11.33 1.03
CA LEU A 177 0.00 -12.78 1.29
C LEU A 177 -0.60 -13.55 0.11
N SER A 178 -1.73 -13.09 -0.43
CA SER A 178 -2.34 -13.68 -1.63
C SER A 178 -1.42 -13.62 -2.84
N GLY A 179 -0.70 -12.50 -3.02
CA GLY A 179 0.30 -12.33 -4.06
C GLY A 179 1.42 -13.37 -3.93
N LEU A 180 2.01 -13.47 -2.75
CA LEU A 180 3.07 -14.44 -2.44
C LEU A 180 2.61 -15.87 -2.73
N LEU A 181 1.48 -16.29 -2.16
CA LEU A 181 0.92 -17.64 -2.35
C LEU A 181 0.70 -17.98 -3.83
N GLN A 182 0.16 -17.04 -4.62
CA GLN A 182 -0.05 -17.25 -6.05
C GLN A 182 1.27 -17.41 -6.80
N THR A 183 2.28 -16.60 -6.47
CA THR A 183 3.58 -16.68 -7.13
C THR A 183 4.39 -17.90 -6.73
N THR A 184 4.34 -18.33 -5.47
CA THR A 184 4.99 -19.57 -5.01
C THR A 184 4.32 -20.80 -5.58
N ALA A 185 3.02 -20.73 -5.87
CA ALA A 185 2.29 -21.78 -6.59
C ALA A 185 2.56 -21.79 -8.11
N GLY A 186 3.55 -21.03 -8.60
CA GLY A 186 3.99 -21.06 -10.00
C GLY A 186 3.21 -20.15 -10.95
N LYS A 187 2.31 -19.28 -10.46
CA LYS A 187 1.64 -18.32 -11.34
C LYS A 187 2.63 -17.24 -11.81
N PRO A 188 2.65 -16.91 -13.12
CA PRO A 188 3.54 -15.88 -13.64
C PRO A 188 3.25 -14.51 -13.04
N GLU A 189 1.96 -14.16 -12.93
CA GLU A 189 1.47 -12.93 -12.33
C GLU A 189 0.37 -13.24 -11.31
N ALA A 190 0.46 -12.67 -10.11
CA ALA A 190 -0.60 -12.77 -9.11
C ALA A 190 -1.76 -11.83 -9.46
N LYS A 191 -2.99 -12.31 -9.28
CA LYS A 191 -4.21 -11.55 -9.58
C LYS A 191 -4.95 -11.19 -8.30
N GLY A 192 -5.33 -9.91 -8.18
CA GLY A 192 -6.23 -9.43 -7.13
C GLY A 192 -7.70 -9.38 -7.60
N PHE A 193 -8.46 -8.43 -7.08
CA PHE A 193 -9.83 -8.16 -7.54
C PHE A 193 -9.84 -7.62 -8.97
N THR A 194 -10.36 -8.40 -9.92
CA THR A 194 -10.44 -8.04 -11.36
C THR A 194 -11.86 -7.73 -11.83
N LYS A 195 -12.89 -8.34 -11.22
CA LYS A 195 -14.31 -8.12 -11.54
C LYS A 195 -14.93 -7.09 -10.59
N LYS A 196 -15.83 -6.25 -11.09
CA LYS A 196 -16.60 -5.24 -10.31
C LYS A 196 -15.72 -4.29 -9.49
N TYR A 197 -14.48 -4.01 -9.92
CA TYR A 197 -13.55 -3.19 -9.13
C TYR A 197 -14.08 -1.78 -8.81
N TYR A 198 -14.76 -1.16 -9.79
CA TYR A 198 -15.37 0.17 -9.64
C TYR A 198 -16.84 0.15 -9.17
N GLN A 199 -17.46 -1.03 -9.09
CA GLN A 199 -18.84 -1.25 -8.64
C GLN A 199 -18.85 -1.59 -7.16
#